data_AF-A0A942XEK6-F1
#
_entry.id   AF-A0A942XEK6-F1
#
_cell.length_a   1.000
_cell.length_b   1.000
_cell.length_c   1.000
_cell.angle_alpha   90.00
_cell.angle_beta   90.00
_cell.angle_gamma   90.00
#
_symmetry.space_group_name_H-M   'P 1'
#
loop_
_entity.id
_entity.type
_entity.pdbx_description
1 polymer ?
#
loop_
_entity_poly.entity_id
_entity_poly.type
_entity_poly.pdbx_seq_one_letter_code
_entity_poly.pdbx_strand_id
1 'polypeptide(L)'
;MRKRNHVILFALASAVMLGCVPAYAEETGETKEIQILSTSDLHGKFAPYDYAVNEESTSGSMAQIQTILNEIRTDNTILVDVGDTIQGNSSDLFLEDEVHPMIQAMNYMKYDAWVLGNHEFNYGVDTLKHVMKGAQMPVLNGNVYDEEGKLLTGTSYTIVEKDGVKIALIGMVTPNITRWDSANLEGYKVTDPVEETKKIIEEIGDQADIIVAAEHMGESNEYEVDNSGVVDLANACPELDVILAAHEHKLVEGTEVNGVLIVENLDAGKTLAQVKLTVEEQEDGSFEVADKTSAIYAVEDYEADKGFMEALADADTCAKEDANTVIGTLTGGPLAPESEINGIAQAKLQESALIDLINEVQMYYTGADVSAVALFNDATNMQNGDIRKCDLSLIYKYANTLYKMEMTGAQLKKYMEWSASYYNTFKDGDLTISFNEEIPGFNYDIFSGVNYEIDISKEPGERIQNLTRPDGTEIAENDILSVAVNNYRAASQLTTYGEIYKEGEELPKILEIDVRGDIGGVRELIGDYIMNVKGGALEAPKLTGNWKLTGYNWDEELHEKAVQLINEGKLELPTDESGRNKNVRSITEADLEGIE
;
A
#
# COMPACT_ATOMS: atom_id res chain seq x y z
N MET A 1 -11.52 -96.59 37.34
CA MET A 1 -11.60 -96.69 35.86
C MET A 1 -10.70 -95.60 35.29
N ARG A 2 -9.40 -95.83 35.07
CA ARG A 2 -8.76 -96.30 33.82
C ARG A 2 -9.25 -95.59 32.55
N LYS A 3 -8.38 -94.77 31.94
CA LYS A 3 -8.06 -94.69 30.49
C LYS A 3 -6.75 -93.87 30.36
N ARG A 4 -5.57 -94.48 30.25
CA ARG A 4 -4.84 -94.99 29.06
C ARG A 4 -4.38 -93.90 28.07
N ASN A 5 -3.09 -93.57 28.17
CA ASN A 5 -2.02 -93.30 27.18
C ASN A 5 -2.43 -93.02 25.71
N HIS A 6 -1.76 -92.07 25.03
CA HIS A 6 -0.49 -92.27 24.29
C HIS A 6 0.16 -90.91 23.93
N VAL A 7 1.49 -90.94 23.87
CA VAL A 7 2.47 -89.86 23.66
C VAL A 7 2.76 -89.68 22.17
N ILE A 8 2.91 -88.45 21.67
CA ILE A 8 3.86 -88.10 20.59
C ILE A 8 4.47 -86.70 20.87
N LEU A 9 5.79 -86.64 20.78
CA LEU A 9 6.73 -85.54 20.99
C LEU A 9 6.53 -84.36 20.02
N PHE A 10 6.74 -83.12 20.49
CA PHE A 10 7.23 -82.01 19.67
C PHE A 10 8.42 -81.35 20.39
N ALA A 11 9.53 -81.21 19.65
CA ALA A 11 10.80 -80.67 20.11
C ALA A 11 10.74 -79.13 20.20
N LEU A 12 11.22 -78.56 21.31
CA LEU A 12 11.59 -77.15 21.41
C LEU A 12 13.09 -77.03 21.14
N ALA A 13 13.46 -76.36 20.04
CA ALA A 13 14.83 -75.92 19.80
C ALA A 13 14.87 -74.40 20.01
N SER A 14 15.57 -73.97 21.06
CA SER A 14 15.85 -72.56 21.35
C SER A 14 16.92 -72.04 20.38
N ALA A 15 16.54 -71.15 19.46
CA ALA A 15 17.46 -70.44 18.59
C ALA A 15 17.65 -69.01 19.12
N VAL A 16 18.93 -68.64 19.24
CA VAL A 16 19.46 -67.33 19.63
C VAL A 16 18.97 -66.25 18.66
N MET A 17 18.27 -65.22 19.15
CA MET A 17 18.03 -63.98 18.43
C MET A 17 19.15 -63.00 18.77
N LEU A 18 20.00 -62.72 17.78
CA LEU A 18 20.88 -61.54 17.79
C LEU A 18 20.02 -60.28 17.87
N GLY A 19 20.27 -59.45 18.88
CA GLY A 19 19.73 -58.09 18.92
C GLY A 19 20.43 -57.24 17.86
N CYS A 20 19.68 -56.78 16.87
CA CYS A 20 20.05 -55.63 16.05
C CYS A 20 19.60 -54.40 16.83
N VAL A 21 20.55 -53.72 17.48
CA VAL A 21 20.32 -52.36 17.99
C VAL A 21 20.47 -51.44 16.77
N PRO A 22 19.47 -50.60 16.44
CA PRO A 22 19.68 -49.58 15.42
C PRO A 22 20.77 -48.65 15.94
N ALA A 23 21.85 -48.52 15.17
CA ALA A 23 22.83 -47.48 15.39
C ALA A 23 22.12 -46.15 15.10
N TYR A 24 21.86 -45.38 16.15
CA TYR A 24 21.67 -43.95 16.00
C TYR A 24 23.02 -43.41 15.51
N ALA A 25 23.02 -42.78 14.33
CA ALA A 25 24.11 -41.89 13.96
C ALA A 25 24.16 -40.80 15.03
N GLU A 26 25.34 -40.62 15.63
CA GLU A 26 25.63 -39.51 16.52
C GLU A 26 25.76 -38.27 15.60
N GLU A 27 24.82 -37.33 15.65
CA GLU A 27 25.02 -35.98 15.09
C GLU A 27 26.11 -35.32 15.92
N THR A 28 27.30 -35.16 15.34
CA THR A 28 28.51 -34.71 16.04
C THR A 28 28.89 -33.25 15.75
N GLY A 29 28.08 -32.51 14.98
CA GLY A 29 28.30 -31.08 14.71
C GLY A 29 27.77 -30.19 15.84
N GLU A 30 28.47 -29.11 16.15
CA GLU A 30 27.93 -28.05 17.02
C GLU A 30 26.82 -27.31 16.24
N THR A 31 25.60 -27.29 16.79
CA THR A 31 24.47 -26.55 16.21
C THR A 31 24.42 -25.13 16.76
N LYS A 32 24.25 -24.13 15.89
CA LYS A 32 24.09 -22.71 16.28
C LYS A 32 22.79 -22.13 15.75
N GLU A 33 22.32 -21.08 16.40
CA GLU A 33 21.16 -20.31 15.95
C GLU A 33 21.59 -18.92 15.47
N ILE A 34 21.22 -18.59 14.24
CA ILE A 34 21.36 -17.26 13.63
C ILE A 34 19.97 -16.67 13.42
N GLN A 35 19.82 -15.39 13.73
CA GLN A 35 18.56 -14.66 13.57
C GLN A 35 18.73 -13.54 12.56
N ILE A 36 17.86 -13.49 11.56
CA ILE A 36 17.75 -12.36 10.63
C ILE A 36 16.44 -11.66 10.95
N LEU A 37 16.52 -10.37 11.26
CA LEU A 37 15.38 -9.49 11.38
C LEU A 37 15.36 -8.57 10.17
N SER A 38 14.18 -8.33 9.60
CA SER A 38 14.06 -7.45 8.45
C SER A 38 12.85 -6.55 8.49
N THR A 39 13.06 -5.33 8.01
CA THR A 39 12.04 -4.34 7.67
C THR A 39 12.10 -4.05 6.18
N SER A 40 11.02 -3.51 5.62
CA SER A 40 10.99 -2.95 4.28
C SER A 40 9.91 -1.88 4.22
N ASP A 41 9.94 -1.05 3.17
CA ASP A 41 8.86 -0.13 2.81
C ASP A 41 8.45 0.76 4.00
N LEU A 42 9.45 1.24 4.76
CA LEU A 42 9.21 2.00 5.99
C LEU A 42 8.58 3.37 5.71
N HIS A 43 8.76 3.90 4.50
CA HIS A 43 8.13 5.13 4.00
C HIS A 43 8.10 6.31 4.98
N GLY A 44 9.26 6.67 5.55
CA GLY A 44 9.35 7.80 6.48
C GLY A 44 8.70 7.57 7.85
N LYS A 45 8.22 6.35 8.17
CA LYS A 45 7.48 6.05 9.41
C LYS A 45 8.40 5.77 10.60
N PHE A 46 9.24 6.75 10.96
CA PHE A 46 10.10 6.62 12.15
C PHE A 46 9.32 6.72 13.47
N ALA A 47 8.25 7.53 13.51
CA ALA A 47 7.42 7.76 14.70
C ALA A 47 5.99 7.23 14.50
N PRO A 48 5.25 6.90 15.59
CA PRO A 48 3.85 6.49 15.54
C PRO A 48 2.92 7.70 15.28
N TYR A 49 3.16 8.40 14.19
CA TYR A 49 2.48 9.64 13.83
C TYR A 49 2.31 9.72 12.31
N ASP A 50 1.12 10.11 11.85
CA ASP A 50 0.84 10.41 10.44
C ASP A 50 0.85 11.93 10.29
N TYR A 51 1.93 12.47 9.73
CA TYR A 51 2.10 13.91 9.60
C TYR A 51 1.15 14.51 8.57
N ALA A 52 0.65 13.71 7.63
CA ALA A 52 -0.21 14.22 6.57
C ALA A 52 -1.64 14.52 7.04
N VAL A 53 -2.10 13.81 8.08
CA VAL A 53 -3.36 14.13 8.78
C VAL A 53 -3.11 14.83 10.13
N ASN A 54 -1.86 14.92 10.56
CA ASN A 54 -1.43 15.51 11.83
C ASN A 54 -2.10 14.84 13.05
N GLU A 55 -2.05 13.50 13.09
CA GLU A 55 -2.59 12.68 14.18
C GLU A 55 -1.64 11.53 14.57
N GLU A 56 -1.79 11.05 15.80
CA GLU A 56 -1.10 9.83 16.25
C GLU A 56 -1.59 8.61 15.46
N SER A 57 -0.66 7.73 15.12
CA SER A 57 -0.90 6.56 14.28
C SER A 57 -0.02 5.42 14.78
N THR A 58 -0.59 4.56 15.62
CA THR A 58 0.12 3.45 16.28
C THR A 58 0.08 2.14 15.48
N SER A 59 -0.34 2.18 14.21
CA SER A 59 -0.41 0.99 13.35
C SER A 59 0.96 0.41 13.00
N GLY A 60 2.03 1.18 13.18
CA GLY A 60 3.40 0.79 12.86
C GLY A 60 4.36 1.97 12.90
N SER A 61 5.59 1.73 13.35
CA SER A 61 6.70 2.69 13.29
C SER A 61 8.03 2.05 13.69
N MET A 62 9.15 2.66 13.27
CA MET A 62 10.48 2.25 13.73
C MET A 62 10.65 2.36 15.24
N ALA A 63 9.99 3.34 15.89
CA ALA A 63 10.02 3.48 17.34
C ALA A 63 9.39 2.28 18.07
N GLN A 64 8.31 1.71 17.54
CA GLN A 64 7.70 0.49 18.08
C GLN A 64 8.54 -0.74 17.74
N ILE A 65 9.12 -0.80 16.54
CA ILE A 65 10.07 -1.85 16.16
C ILE A 65 11.29 -1.86 17.10
N GLN A 66 11.80 -0.70 17.51
CA GLN A 66 12.89 -0.64 18.49
C GLN A 66 12.52 -1.30 19.82
N THR A 67 11.26 -1.20 20.27
CA THR A 67 10.78 -1.94 21.45
C THR A 67 10.86 -3.45 21.22
N ILE A 68 10.44 -3.94 20.05
CA ILE A 68 10.57 -5.37 19.69
C ILE A 68 12.04 -5.78 19.68
N LEU A 69 12.92 -4.98 19.08
CA LEU A 69 14.37 -5.25 19.05
C LEU A 69 14.97 -5.34 20.45
N ASN A 70 14.52 -4.53 21.40
CA ASN A 70 14.97 -4.61 22.79
C ASN A 70 14.60 -5.94 23.45
N GLU A 71 13.55 -6.62 22.98
CA GLU A 71 13.08 -7.90 23.52
C GLU A 71 13.74 -9.11 22.85
N ILE A 72 13.93 -9.07 21.53
CA ILE A 72 14.27 -10.28 20.74
C ILE A 72 15.66 -10.27 20.11
N ARG A 73 16.38 -9.14 20.11
CA ARG A 73 17.73 -9.07 19.53
C ARG A 73 18.73 -9.83 20.41
N THR A 74 19.57 -10.64 19.76
CA THR A 74 20.68 -11.37 20.39
C THR A 74 22.01 -10.94 19.77
N ASP A 75 23.14 -11.44 20.30
CA ASP A 75 24.45 -11.22 19.71
C ASP A 75 24.57 -11.84 18.30
N ASN A 76 23.73 -12.84 17.99
CA ASN A 76 23.67 -13.55 16.70
C ASN A 76 22.59 -13.00 15.76
N THR A 77 22.06 -11.80 16.05
CA THR A 77 21.07 -11.15 15.20
C THR A 77 21.73 -10.28 14.13
N ILE A 78 21.23 -10.38 12.91
CA ILE A 78 21.46 -9.49 11.78
C ILE A 78 20.16 -8.70 11.55
N LEU A 79 20.23 -7.38 11.38
CA LEU A 79 19.09 -6.52 11.06
C LEU A 79 19.29 -5.86 9.69
N VAL A 80 18.34 -6.06 8.77
CA VAL A 80 18.41 -5.57 7.39
C VAL A 80 17.17 -4.77 7.05
N ASP A 81 17.32 -3.64 6.36
CA ASP A 81 16.21 -2.94 5.73
C ASP A 81 16.26 -3.16 4.21
N VAL A 82 15.12 -3.50 3.62
CA VAL A 82 15.01 -3.89 2.20
C VAL A 82 14.44 -2.75 1.35
N GLY A 83 14.70 -1.48 1.67
CA GLY A 83 14.42 -0.33 0.78
C GLY A 83 13.03 0.30 0.93
N ASP A 84 12.80 1.36 0.15
CA ASP A 84 11.65 2.28 0.24
C ASP A 84 11.53 2.93 1.62
N THR A 85 12.63 3.57 2.01
CA THR A 85 12.86 4.11 3.33
C THR A 85 12.64 5.63 3.39
N ILE A 86 13.08 6.37 2.35
CA ILE A 86 13.23 7.84 2.40
C ILE A 86 12.13 8.63 1.68
N GLN A 87 11.00 8.01 1.35
CA GLN A 87 9.83 8.66 0.75
C GLN A 87 8.61 8.49 1.65
N GLY A 88 7.69 9.46 1.63
CA GLY A 88 6.44 9.38 2.38
C GLY A 88 6.56 9.89 3.82
N ASN A 89 5.40 10.09 4.45
CA ASN A 89 5.27 10.58 5.83
C ASN A 89 6.23 11.75 6.18
N SER A 90 6.28 12.77 5.31
CA SER A 90 7.12 13.98 5.44
C SER A 90 8.64 13.74 5.44
N SER A 91 9.13 12.60 4.96
CA SER A 91 10.57 12.33 4.84
C SER A 91 11.28 13.30 3.88
N ASP A 92 10.58 13.77 2.85
CA ASP A 92 11.07 14.69 1.83
C ASP A 92 11.59 16.03 2.41
N LEU A 93 11.10 16.42 3.59
CA LEU A 93 11.55 17.63 4.30
C LEU A 93 13.05 17.60 4.65
N PHE A 94 13.64 16.41 4.77
CA PHE A 94 14.96 16.22 5.37
C PHE A 94 16.01 15.74 4.36
N LEU A 95 15.73 15.80 3.06
CA LEU A 95 16.64 15.32 2.01
C LEU A 95 17.98 16.06 1.98
N GLU A 96 18.02 17.29 2.47
CA GLU A 96 19.22 18.14 2.49
C GLU A 96 19.93 18.15 3.86
N ASP A 97 19.38 17.45 4.86
CA ASP A 97 19.98 17.38 6.19
C ASP A 97 21.31 16.63 6.18
N GLU A 98 22.18 16.89 7.16
CA GLU A 98 23.44 16.16 7.30
C GLU A 98 23.22 14.65 7.49
N VAL A 99 22.17 14.29 8.24
CA VAL A 99 21.71 12.91 8.40
C VAL A 99 20.19 12.93 8.34
N HIS A 100 19.63 12.30 7.30
CA HIS A 100 18.19 12.13 7.16
C HIS A 100 17.61 11.33 8.36
N PRO A 101 16.45 11.71 8.95
CA PRO A 101 15.87 11.07 10.13
C PRO A 101 15.69 9.55 10.03
N MET A 102 15.32 9.03 8.86
CA MET A 102 15.24 7.58 8.66
C MET A 102 16.62 6.92 8.76
N ILE A 103 17.67 7.56 8.24
CA ILE A 103 19.04 7.05 8.36
C ILE A 103 19.55 7.20 9.80
N GLN A 104 19.18 8.29 10.49
CA GLN A 104 19.46 8.45 11.91
C GLN A 104 18.78 7.34 12.74
N ALA A 105 17.54 6.99 12.43
CA ALA A 105 16.81 5.90 13.06
C ALA A 105 17.50 4.55 12.80
N MET A 106 17.89 4.24 11.56
CA MET A 106 18.63 3.01 11.24
C MET A 106 20.00 2.94 11.94
N ASN A 107 20.70 4.08 12.03
CA ASN A 107 21.95 4.17 12.79
C ASN A 107 21.73 3.90 14.29
N TYR A 108 20.67 4.47 14.89
CA TYR A 108 20.28 4.23 16.27
C TYR A 108 19.98 2.74 16.52
N MET A 109 19.22 2.14 15.60
CA MET A 109 18.81 0.75 15.64
C MET A 109 19.93 -0.22 15.23
N LYS A 110 21.11 0.28 14.81
CA LYS A 110 22.27 -0.53 14.41
C LYS A 110 21.92 -1.58 13.36
N TYR A 111 21.37 -1.15 12.23
CA TYR A 111 21.20 -2.02 11.07
C TYR A 111 22.56 -2.52 10.59
N ASP A 112 22.60 -3.78 10.13
CA ASP A 112 23.78 -4.41 9.55
C ASP A 112 23.89 -4.15 8.04
N ALA A 113 22.77 -3.87 7.36
CA ALA A 113 22.73 -3.44 5.95
C ALA A 113 21.45 -2.66 5.63
N TRP A 114 21.53 -1.81 4.59
CA TRP A 114 20.40 -1.11 3.98
C TRP A 114 20.42 -1.37 2.46
N VAL A 115 19.34 -1.91 1.90
CA VAL A 115 19.18 -2.09 0.45
C VAL A 115 18.40 -0.91 -0.13
N LEU A 116 18.74 -0.49 -1.35
CA LEU A 116 17.97 0.54 -2.06
C LEU A 116 16.68 -0.04 -2.65
N GLY A 117 15.56 0.64 -2.44
CA GLY A 117 14.29 0.46 -3.15
C GLY A 117 14.11 1.45 -4.29
N ASN A 118 12.93 1.45 -4.92
CA ASN A 118 12.64 2.37 -6.01
C ASN A 118 12.52 3.82 -5.54
N HIS A 119 11.93 4.06 -4.37
CA HIS A 119 11.66 5.40 -3.88
C HIS A 119 12.92 6.16 -3.45
N GLU A 120 14.03 5.45 -3.22
CA GLU A 120 15.34 6.09 -3.03
C GLU A 120 15.76 6.93 -4.27
N PHE A 121 15.24 6.64 -5.46
CA PHE A 121 15.59 7.33 -6.70
C PHE A 121 14.72 8.54 -7.05
N ASN A 122 13.59 8.75 -6.35
CA ASN A 122 12.61 9.79 -6.68
C ASN A 122 13.16 11.22 -6.72
N TYR A 123 14.20 11.48 -5.93
CA TYR A 123 14.78 12.82 -5.77
C TYR A 123 16.08 12.99 -6.55
N GLY A 124 16.40 12.02 -7.43
CA GLY A 124 17.63 12.01 -8.20
C GLY A 124 18.82 11.39 -7.46
N VAL A 125 19.74 10.83 -8.24
CA VAL A 125 20.87 10.06 -7.69
C VAL A 125 21.84 10.90 -6.85
N ASP A 126 21.98 12.19 -7.11
CA ASP A 126 22.85 13.06 -6.31
C ASP A 126 22.31 13.27 -4.89
N THR A 127 20.98 13.43 -4.75
CA THR A 127 20.31 13.50 -3.45
C THR A 127 20.41 12.18 -2.72
N LEU A 128 20.20 11.05 -3.42
CA LEU A 128 20.39 9.72 -2.83
C LEU A 128 21.82 9.54 -2.29
N LYS A 129 22.84 9.89 -3.08
CA LYS A 129 24.26 9.87 -2.64
C LYS A 129 24.52 10.79 -1.46
N HIS A 130 23.79 11.88 -1.32
CA HIS A 130 23.89 12.76 -0.15
C HIS A 130 23.32 12.07 1.10
N VAL A 131 22.10 11.55 1.01
CA VAL A 131 21.44 10.81 2.11
C VAL A 131 22.27 9.61 2.57
N MET A 132 22.83 8.84 1.63
CA MET A 132 23.68 7.67 1.92
C MET A 132 24.94 8.01 2.72
N LYS A 133 25.45 9.25 2.70
CA LYS A 133 26.63 9.63 3.49
C LYS A 133 26.37 9.60 4.99
N GLY A 134 25.11 9.71 5.41
CA GLY A 134 24.70 9.60 6.80
C GLY A 134 24.66 8.16 7.32
N ALA A 135 24.71 7.15 6.44
CA ALA A 135 24.60 5.75 6.79
C ALA A 135 25.85 5.23 7.52
N GLN A 136 25.65 4.55 8.66
CA GLN A 136 26.72 3.85 9.40
C GLN A 136 26.79 2.36 9.09
N MET A 137 25.88 1.87 8.26
CA MET A 137 25.84 0.51 7.71
C MET A 137 26.19 0.54 6.21
N PRO A 138 26.63 -0.57 5.63
CA PRO A 138 26.73 -0.72 4.18
C PRO A 138 25.37 -0.48 3.50
N VAL A 139 25.38 0.34 2.46
CA VAL A 139 24.25 0.51 1.54
C VAL A 139 24.49 -0.41 0.34
N LEU A 140 23.56 -1.32 0.06
CA LEU A 140 23.72 -2.38 -0.93
C LEU A 140 22.84 -2.11 -2.15
N ASN A 141 23.45 -2.22 -3.34
CA ASN A 141 22.74 -2.33 -4.60
C ASN A 141 23.68 -2.97 -5.62
N GLY A 142 23.27 -4.08 -6.22
CA GLY A 142 24.08 -4.87 -7.12
C GLY A 142 23.76 -4.75 -8.59
N ASN A 143 22.74 -3.96 -8.96
CA ASN A 143 22.26 -3.91 -10.34
C ASN A 143 22.10 -2.49 -10.93
N VAL A 144 22.55 -1.44 -10.23
CA VAL A 144 22.59 -0.06 -10.75
C VAL A 144 24.03 0.43 -10.86
N TYR A 145 24.44 0.74 -12.09
CA TYR A 145 25.80 1.14 -12.44
C TYR A 145 25.84 2.53 -13.06
N ASP A 146 26.91 3.28 -12.84
CA ASP A 146 27.19 4.50 -13.59
C ASP A 146 27.72 4.21 -15.01
N GLU A 147 27.93 5.25 -15.82
CA GLU A 147 28.46 5.13 -17.20
C GLU A 147 29.87 4.50 -17.26
N GLU A 148 30.63 4.52 -16.16
CA GLU A 148 31.96 3.92 -16.07
C GLU A 148 31.89 2.42 -15.68
N GLY A 149 30.68 1.90 -15.42
CA GLY A 149 30.44 0.52 -15.01
C GLY A 149 30.71 0.28 -13.53
N LYS A 150 30.73 1.31 -12.69
CA LYS A 150 30.86 1.19 -11.25
C LYS A 150 29.49 1.18 -10.58
N LEU A 151 29.32 0.32 -9.58
CA LEU A 151 28.10 0.28 -8.76
C LEU A 151 27.84 1.63 -8.09
N LEU A 152 26.58 2.06 -8.10
CA LEU A 152 26.12 3.32 -7.51
C LEU A 152 26.52 3.43 -6.03
N THR A 153 26.26 2.39 -5.25
CA THR A 153 26.58 2.30 -3.82
C THR A 153 28.05 1.95 -3.56
N GLY A 154 28.76 1.49 -4.58
CA GLY A 154 30.12 0.97 -4.49
C GLY A 154 30.22 -0.47 -3.99
N THR A 155 29.12 -1.09 -3.54
CA THR A 155 29.09 -2.51 -3.13
C THR A 155 27.72 -3.14 -3.34
N SER A 156 27.70 -4.39 -3.81
CA SER A 156 26.49 -5.17 -4.08
C SER A 156 26.12 -6.14 -2.95
N TYR A 157 27.11 -6.51 -2.13
CA TYR A 157 26.93 -7.39 -0.98
C TYR A 157 27.81 -6.97 0.20
N THR A 158 27.56 -7.57 1.35
CA THR A 158 28.45 -7.54 2.52
C THR A 158 28.43 -8.90 3.21
N ILE A 159 29.49 -9.24 3.93
CA ILE A 159 29.56 -10.47 4.75
C ILE A 159 29.61 -10.07 6.22
N VAL A 160 28.64 -10.55 7.00
CA VAL A 160 28.54 -10.34 8.44
C VAL A 160 28.87 -11.64 9.15
N GLU A 161 29.75 -11.59 10.15
CA GLU A 161 30.09 -12.77 10.96
C GLU A 161 29.37 -12.72 12.31
N LYS A 162 28.66 -13.80 12.65
CA LYS A 162 27.93 -13.98 13.92
C LYS A 162 28.26 -15.35 14.49
N ASP A 163 28.84 -15.38 15.69
CA ASP A 163 29.30 -16.61 16.34
C ASP A 163 30.17 -17.51 15.43
N GLY A 164 31.02 -16.89 14.60
CA GLY A 164 31.90 -17.59 13.65
C GLY A 164 31.24 -18.03 12.34
N VAL A 165 29.91 -17.91 12.23
CA VAL A 165 29.14 -18.17 10.99
C VAL A 165 29.19 -16.91 10.13
N LYS A 166 29.48 -17.05 8.84
CA LYS A 166 29.57 -15.94 7.88
C LYS A 166 28.34 -15.90 6.98
N ILE A 167 27.62 -14.79 7.02
CA ILE A 167 26.39 -14.59 6.28
C ILE A 167 26.62 -13.51 5.22
N ALA A 168 26.49 -13.86 3.94
CA ALA A 168 26.47 -12.90 2.85
C ALA A 168 25.06 -12.30 2.70
N LEU A 169 24.99 -10.97 2.61
CA LEU A 169 23.78 -10.23 2.28
C LEU A 169 23.97 -9.59 0.91
N ILE A 170 23.17 -9.98 -0.08
CA ILE A 170 23.15 -9.43 -1.44
C ILE A 170 21.97 -8.45 -1.54
N GLY A 171 22.15 -7.29 -2.17
CA GLY A 171 21.09 -6.29 -2.31
C GLY A 171 20.80 -5.91 -3.75
N MET A 172 19.53 -5.93 -4.17
CA MET A 172 19.08 -5.44 -5.48
C MET A 172 17.84 -4.56 -5.39
N VAL A 173 17.61 -3.79 -6.45
CA VAL A 173 16.35 -3.07 -6.69
C VAL A 173 15.66 -3.62 -7.94
N THR A 174 14.33 -3.60 -7.98
CA THR A 174 13.55 -3.95 -9.18
C THR A 174 14.07 -3.25 -10.45
N PRO A 175 14.19 -3.95 -11.60
CA PRO A 175 14.64 -3.33 -12.85
C PRO A 175 13.65 -2.27 -13.38
N ASN A 176 12.43 -2.26 -12.84
CA ASN A 176 11.34 -1.39 -13.24
C ASN A 176 11.53 0.08 -12.82
N ILE A 177 12.54 0.41 -12.00
CA ILE A 177 12.92 1.81 -11.73
C ILE A 177 13.21 2.60 -13.01
N THR A 178 13.64 1.93 -14.09
CA THR A 178 13.83 2.54 -15.41
C THR A 178 12.54 3.03 -16.06
N ARG A 179 11.38 2.56 -15.58
CA ARG A 179 10.06 2.95 -16.06
C ARG A 179 9.51 4.15 -15.30
N TRP A 180 9.71 4.20 -13.98
CA TRP A 180 9.17 5.24 -13.11
C TRP A 180 10.11 6.45 -12.98
N ASP A 181 11.41 6.21 -12.81
CA ASP A 181 12.41 7.22 -12.46
C ASP A 181 13.43 7.47 -13.58
N SER A 182 13.06 7.20 -14.83
CA SER A 182 13.97 7.30 -15.99
C SER A 182 14.73 8.64 -16.07
N ALA A 183 14.07 9.77 -15.77
CA ALA A 183 14.68 11.09 -15.77
C ALA A 183 15.68 11.28 -14.63
N ASN A 184 15.41 10.68 -13.47
CA ASN A 184 16.28 10.72 -12.29
C ASN A 184 17.49 9.76 -12.41
N LEU A 185 17.42 8.81 -13.36
CA LEU A 185 18.43 7.79 -13.63
C LEU A 185 19.31 8.11 -14.86
N GLU A 186 19.26 9.33 -15.41
CA GLU A 186 20.15 9.73 -16.51
C GLU A 186 21.63 9.50 -16.13
N GLY A 187 22.37 8.80 -17.00
CA GLY A 187 23.76 8.42 -16.76
C GLY A 187 23.94 7.13 -15.92
N TYR A 188 22.85 6.45 -15.56
CA TYR A 188 22.88 5.16 -14.88
C TYR A 188 22.28 4.06 -15.75
N LYS A 189 22.79 2.85 -15.56
CA LYS A 189 22.33 1.63 -16.19
C LYS A 189 21.84 0.67 -15.14
N VAL A 190 20.58 0.29 -15.27
CA VAL A 190 19.97 -0.78 -14.47
C VAL A 190 20.10 -2.10 -15.23
N THR A 191 20.41 -3.17 -14.50
CA THR A 191 20.68 -4.49 -15.05
C THR A 191 19.77 -5.54 -14.42
N ASP A 192 19.75 -6.72 -15.04
CA ASP A 192 18.93 -7.85 -14.63
C ASP A 192 19.37 -8.36 -13.24
N PRO A 193 18.50 -8.32 -12.22
CA PRO A 193 18.89 -8.66 -10.86
C PRO A 193 19.24 -10.15 -10.72
N VAL A 194 18.58 -11.05 -11.45
CA VAL A 194 18.87 -12.49 -11.41
C VAL A 194 20.26 -12.78 -11.96
N GLU A 195 20.61 -12.18 -13.09
CA GLU A 195 21.94 -12.37 -13.69
C GLU A 195 23.05 -11.72 -12.87
N GLU A 196 22.80 -10.58 -12.21
CA GLU A 196 23.79 -10.00 -11.29
C GLU A 196 23.93 -10.82 -10.00
N THR A 197 22.84 -11.36 -9.43
CA THR A 197 22.92 -12.22 -8.24
C THR A 197 23.73 -13.49 -8.51
N LYS A 198 23.57 -14.15 -9.66
CA LYS A 198 24.42 -15.30 -10.03
C LYS A 198 25.91 -14.97 -10.03
N LYS A 199 26.29 -13.82 -10.58
CA LYS A 199 27.70 -13.38 -10.60
C LYS A 199 28.21 -13.10 -9.19
N ILE A 200 27.39 -12.50 -8.33
CA ILE A 200 27.74 -12.19 -6.95
C ILE A 200 27.89 -13.47 -6.13
N ILE A 201 27.01 -14.46 -6.30
CA ILE A 201 27.15 -15.78 -5.67
C ILE A 201 28.47 -16.45 -6.10
N GLU A 202 28.81 -16.40 -7.39
CA GLU A 202 30.10 -16.90 -7.89
C GLU A 202 31.29 -16.14 -7.30
N GLU A 203 31.19 -14.82 -7.12
CA GLU A 203 32.22 -13.99 -6.48
C GLU A 203 32.39 -14.31 -4.99
N ILE A 204 31.28 -14.54 -4.27
CA ILE A 204 31.29 -14.91 -2.85
C ILE A 204 32.02 -16.25 -2.69
N GLY A 205 31.65 -17.28 -3.44
CA GLY A 205 32.25 -18.62 -3.34
C GLY A 205 32.31 -19.11 -1.89
N ASP A 206 33.47 -19.63 -1.46
CA ASP A 206 33.66 -20.17 -0.10
C ASP A 206 33.85 -19.10 1.00
N GLN A 207 33.51 -17.83 0.73
CA GLN A 207 33.69 -16.73 1.71
C GLN A 207 32.55 -16.64 2.73
N ALA A 208 31.39 -17.23 2.44
CA ALA A 208 30.22 -17.24 3.30
C ALA A 208 29.66 -18.66 3.46
N ASP A 209 29.05 -18.91 4.62
CA ASP A 209 28.36 -20.15 4.96
C ASP A 209 26.87 -20.11 4.56
N ILE A 210 26.29 -18.90 4.59
CA ILE A 210 24.87 -18.65 4.31
C ILE A 210 24.77 -17.49 3.31
N ILE A 211 23.88 -17.61 2.33
CA ILE A 211 23.62 -16.52 1.37
C ILE A 211 22.16 -16.06 1.48
N VAL A 212 22.00 -14.78 1.83
CA VAL A 212 20.71 -14.11 1.93
C VAL A 212 20.63 -13.05 0.84
N ALA A 213 19.56 -13.09 0.06
CA ALA A 213 19.23 -12.02 -0.88
C ALA A 213 18.20 -11.08 -0.24
N ALA A 214 18.50 -9.79 -0.17
CA ALA A 214 17.60 -8.74 0.29
C ALA A 214 17.22 -7.92 -0.93
N GLU A 215 16.02 -8.16 -1.46
CA GLU A 215 15.66 -7.82 -2.82
C GLU A 215 14.43 -6.92 -2.80
N HIS A 216 14.58 -5.67 -3.25
CA HIS A 216 13.45 -4.75 -3.37
C HIS A 216 12.64 -5.06 -4.64
N MET A 217 11.96 -6.21 -4.60
CA MET A 217 11.17 -6.83 -5.66
C MET A 217 10.03 -7.64 -5.03
N GLY A 218 8.87 -7.67 -5.69
CA GLY A 218 7.73 -8.47 -5.29
C GLY A 218 7.91 -9.97 -5.54
N GLU A 219 6.93 -10.79 -5.14
CA GLU A 219 6.94 -12.23 -5.40
C GLU A 219 6.90 -12.55 -6.90
N SER A 220 6.04 -11.83 -7.65
CA SER A 220 5.79 -12.09 -9.07
C SER A 220 6.47 -11.07 -9.97
N ASN A 221 6.68 -11.44 -11.24
CA ASN A 221 7.13 -10.48 -12.24
C ASN A 221 6.09 -9.39 -12.48
N GLU A 222 6.56 -8.17 -12.66
CA GLU A 222 5.75 -7.00 -12.94
C GLU A 222 5.89 -6.59 -14.41
N TYR A 223 4.82 -6.07 -15.00
CA TYR A 223 4.80 -5.55 -16.38
C TYR A 223 5.32 -6.50 -17.46
N GLU A 224 5.18 -7.81 -17.23
CA GLU A 224 5.72 -8.84 -18.13
C GLU A 224 7.26 -8.74 -18.32
N VAL A 225 7.96 -8.19 -17.33
CA VAL A 225 9.42 -8.14 -17.30
C VAL A 225 9.93 -9.39 -16.60
N ASP A 226 10.55 -10.30 -17.36
CA ASP A 226 11.21 -11.49 -16.81
C ASP A 226 12.24 -11.09 -15.74
N ASN A 227 12.47 -11.96 -14.75
CA ASN A 227 13.45 -11.75 -13.67
C ASN A 227 13.18 -10.52 -12.78
N SER A 228 11.98 -9.95 -12.77
CA SER A 228 11.64 -8.81 -11.90
C SER A 228 11.00 -9.20 -10.57
N GLY A 229 10.74 -10.50 -10.34
CA GLY A 229 10.18 -11.03 -9.11
C GLY A 229 11.09 -12.06 -8.43
N VAL A 230 10.99 -12.17 -7.11
CA VAL A 230 11.88 -13.02 -6.30
C VAL A 230 11.67 -14.53 -6.52
N VAL A 231 10.52 -14.95 -7.06
CA VAL A 231 10.28 -16.36 -7.41
C VAL A 231 11.20 -16.79 -8.57
N ASP A 232 11.43 -15.92 -9.57
CA ASP A 232 12.37 -16.21 -10.64
C ASP A 232 13.80 -16.30 -10.10
N LEU A 233 14.16 -15.41 -9.17
CA LEU A 233 15.45 -15.43 -8.48
C LEU A 233 15.68 -16.72 -7.70
N ALA A 234 14.72 -17.15 -6.88
CA ALA A 234 14.82 -18.41 -6.11
C ALA A 234 14.98 -19.65 -7.01
N ASN A 235 14.29 -19.67 -8.16
CA ASN A 235 14.42 -20.76 -9.13
C ASN A 235 15.78 -20.75 -9.84
N ALA A 236 16.32 -19.56 -10.10
CA ALA A 236 17.56 -19.38 -10.85
C ALA A 236 18.83 -19.48 -9.98
N CYS A 237 18.71 -19.24 -8.68
CA CYS A 237 19.78 -19.22 -7.68
C CYS A 237 19.43 -20.11 -6.46
N PRO A 238 19.36 -21.46 -6.62
CA PRO A 238 19.09 -22.38 -5.51
C PRO A 238 20.15 -22.38 -4.38
N GLU A 239 21.29 -21.73 -4.59
CA GLU A 239 22.34 -21.52 -3.60
C GLU A 239 21.95 -20.52 -2.50
N LEU A 240 20.86 -19.77 -2.68
CA LEU A 240 20.33 -18.87 -1.67
C LEU A 240 19.61 -19.66 -0.56
N ASP A 241 19.80 -19.26 0.69
CA ASP A 241 19.08 -19.85 1.82
C ASP A 241 17.75 -19.13 2.07
N VAL A 242 17.79 -17.79 1.94
CA VAL A 242 16.71 -16.87 2.30
C VAL A 242 16.64 -15.72 1.29
N ILE A 243 15.42 -15.33 0.92
CA ILE A 243 15.12 -14.05 0.27
C ILE A 243 14.25 -13.21 1.20
N LEU A 244 14.71 -12.00 1.49
CA LEU A 244 13.93 -10.94 2.09
C LEU A 244 13.37 -10.10 0.94
N ALA A 245 12.10 -10.29 0.60
CA ALA A 245 11.39 -9.54 -0.44
C ALA A 245 10.76 -8.25 0.13
N ALA A 246 10.35 -7.36 -0.76
CA ALA A 246 9.73 -6.05 -0.44
C ALA A 246 8.88 -5.56 -1.63
N HIS A 247 8.60 -4.26 -1.73
CA HIS A 247 7.96 -3.59 -2.88
C HIS A 247 6.45 -3.81 -3.03
N GLU A 248 5.92 -5.02 -2.83
CA GLU A 248 4.47 -5.28 -2.97
C GLU A 248 3.66 -4.85 -1.74
N HIS A 249 4.33 -4.53 -0.62
CA HIS A 249 3.73 -4.25 0.70
C HIS A 249 2.83 -5.39 1.16
N LYS A 250 3.20 -6.62 0.80
CA LYS A 250 2.36 -7.79 0.97
C LYS A 250 2.96 -8.68 2.04
N LEU A 251 2.11 -9.09 2.98
CA LEU A 251 2.54 -10.01 4.02
C LEU A 251 2.80 -11.41 3.44
N VAL A 252 4.06 -11.83 3.43
CA VAL A 252 4.48 -13.21 3.19
C VAL A 252 5.15 -13.72 4.45
N GLU A 253 4.39 -14.46 5.28
CA GLU A 253 4.89 -14.97 6.56
C GLU A 253 6.04 -15.97 6.39
N GLY A 254 6.11 -16.65 5.25
CA GLY A 254 7.11 -17.66 4.92
C GLY A 254 6.62 -18.61 3.83
N THR A 255 7.28 -18.61 2.68
CA THR A 255 7.05 -19.59 1.61
C THR A 255 8.38 -20.12 1.10
N GLU A 256 8.42 -21.38 0.67
CA GLU A 256 9.65 -21.98 0.16
C GLU A 256 9.53 -22.25 -1.35
N VAL A 257 10.49 -21.73 -2.11
CA VAL A 257 10.60 -21.94 -3.56
C VAL A 257 11.98 -22.51 -3.84
N ASN A 258 12.02 -23.72 -4.42
CA ASN A 258 13.25 -24.40 -4.79
C ASN A 258 14.28 -24.52 -3.65
N GLY A 259 13.81 -24.71 -2.41
CA GLY A 259 14.68 -24.80 -1.25
C GLY A 259 15.10 -23.44 -0.67
N VAL A 260 14.59 -22.31 -1.17
CA VAL A 260 14.88 -20.95 -0.68
C VAL A 260 13.67 -20.41 0.10
N LEU A 261 13.87 -19.92 1.32
CA LEU A 261 12.79 -19.34 2.13
C LEU A 261 12.57 -17.88 1.78
N ILE A 262 11.34 -17.49 1.44
CA ILE A 262 10.96 -16.13 1.08
C ILE A 262 10.06 -15.55 2.18
N VAL A 263 10.35 -14.33 2.62
CA VAL A 263 9.52 -13.54 3.54
C VAL A 263 9.38 -12.11 3.02
N GLU A 264 8.26 -11.46 3.33
CA GLU A 264 7.97 -10.07 2.97
C GLU A 264 7.17 -9.39 4.08
N ASN A 265 7.48 -8.12 4.36
CA ASN A 265 6.78 -7.31 5.34
C ASN A 265 5.58 -6.57 4.73
N LEU A 266 4.67 -6.14 5.59
CA LEU A 266 3.82 -4.99 5.27
C LEU A 266 4.63 -3.69 5.35
N ASP A 267 4.07 -2.62 4.79
CA ASP A 267 4.65 -1.27 4.77
C ASP A 267 4.55 -0.49 6.08
N ALA A 268 5.18 0.69 6.11
CA ALA A 268 5.09 1.71 7.15
C ALA A 268 5.40 1.17 8.56
N GLY A 269 6.30 0.19 8.64
CA GLY A 269 6.69 -0.45 9.90
C GLY A 269 5.53 -1.14 10.62
N LYS A 270 4.52 -1.64 9.89
CA LYS A 270 3.41 -2.43 10.46
C LYS A 270 3.86 -3.82 10.93
N THR A 271 4.91 -4.37 10.30
CA THR A 271 5.47 -5.66 10.67
C THR A 271 6.99 -5.63 10.80
N LEU A 272 7.51 -6.58 11.58
CA LEU A 272 8.92 -6.96 11.59
C LEU A 272 9.02 -8.45 11.31
N ALA A 273 9.69 -8.83 10.21
CA ALA A 273 9.92 -10.22 9.88
C ALA A 273 11.14 -10.77 10.62
N GLN A 274 11.02 -11.99 11.11
CA GLN A 274 12.09 -12.76 11.72
C GLN A 274 12.28 -14.06 10.95
N VAL A 275 13.52 -14.33 10.55
CA VAL A 275 13.97 -15.64 10.09
C VAL A 275 14.96 -16.19 11.12
N LYS A 276 14.76 -17.44 11.53
CA LYS A 276 15.70 -18.18 12.38
C LYS A 276 16.29 -19.33 11.58
N LEU A 277 17.61 -19.40 11.57
CA LEU A 277 18.38 -20.46 10.94
C LEU A 277 19.06 -21.29 12.04
N THR A 278 18.80 -22.58 12.04
CA THR A 278 19.63 -23.54 12.76
C THR A 278 20.71 -24.01 11.79
N VAL A 279 21.97 -23.81 12.17
CA VAL A 279 23.12 -24.14 11.33
C VAL A 279 24.01 -25.17 12.00
N GLU A 280 24.56 -26.08 11.20
CA GLU A 280 25.40 -27.17 11.66
C GLU A 280 26.82 -27.03 11.13
N GLU A 281 27.79 -27.15 12.03
CA GLU A 281 29.21 -27.18 11.66
C GLU A 281 29.54 -28.45 10.88
N GLN A 282 30.18 -28.27 9.72
CA GLN A 282 30.65 -29.33 8.83
C GLN A 282 32.06 -29.81 9.22
N GLU A 283 32.49 -30.94 8.65
CA GLU A 283 33.83 -31.51 8.95
C GLU A 283 35.00 -30.58 8.59
N ASP A 284 34.80 -29.65 7.66
CA ASP A 284 35.80 -28.67 7.23
C ASP A 284 35.75 -27.34 8.01
N GLY A 285 34.82 -27.22 8.96
CA GLY A 285 34.60 -26.04 9.80
C GLY A 285 33.74 -24.95 9.17
N SER A 286 33.16 -25.19 7.99
CA SER A 286 32.07 -24.37 7.44
C SER A 286 30.75 -24.67 8.16
N PHE A 287 29.74 -23.83 7.95
CA PHE A 287 28.39 -24.07 8.47
C PHE A 287 27.41 -24.25 7.31
N GLU A 288 26.42 -25.12 7.48
CA GLU A 288 25.29 -25.27 6.56
C GLU A 288 23.96 -25.12 7.29
N VAL A 289 22.92 -24.64 6.61
CA VAL A 289 21.56 -24.50 7.17
C VAL A 289 20.90 -25.88 7.29
N ALA A 290 20.61 -26.30 8.53
CA ALA A 290 19.91 -27.54 8.83
C ALA A 290 18.39 -27.36 8.95
N ASP A 291 17.95 -26.21 9.47
CA ASP A 291 16.53 -25.84 9.58
C ASP A 291 16.35 -24.33 9.45
N LYS A 292 15.20 -23.93 8.91
CA LYS A 292 14.81 -22.52 8.80
C LYS A 292 13.34 -22.32 9.09
N THR A 293 13.06 -21.31 9.91
CA THR A 293 11.70 -20.92 10.28
C THR A 293 11.54 -19.42 10.18
N SER A 294 10.31 -18.97 9.99
CA SER A 294 9.96 -17.55 9.95
C SER A 294 8.81 -17.22 10.90
N ALA A 295 8.78 -15.97 11.34
CA ALA A 295 7.70 -15.38 12.12
C ALA A 295 7.56 -13.89 11.78
N ILE A 296 6.35 -13.37 11.91
CA ILE A 296 6.05 -11.94 11.71
C ILE A 296 5.56 -11.38 13.04
N TYR A 297 6.14 -10.26 13.46
CA TYR A 297 5.67 -9.49 14.61
C TYR A 297 4.77 -8.36 14.11
N ALA A 298 3.52 -8.33 14.58
CA ALA A 298 2.62 -7.19 14.38
C ALA A 298 3.07 -6.04 15.28
N VAL A 299 3.44 -4.91 14.69
CA VAL A 299 4.07 -3.79 15.41
C VAL A 299 3.05 -2.98 16.21
N GLU A 300 1.78 -2.99 15.79
CA GLU A 300 0.70 -2.24 16.45
C GLU A 300 0.47 -2.65 17.92
N ASP A 301 0.89 -3.86 18.31
CA ASP A 301 0.79 -4.38 19.67
C ASP A 301 1.85 -3.82 20.64
N TYR A 302 2.81 -3.04 20.13
CA TYR A 302 3.95 -2.54 20.88
C TYR A 302 3.89 -1.02 21.10
N GLU A 303 4.35 -0.58 22.27
CA GLU A 303 4.54 0.83 22.57
C GLU A 303 5.83 1.36 21.92
N ALA A 304 5.85 2.65 21.59
CA ALA A 304 7.06 3.29 21.04
C ALA A 304 8.19 3.40 22.08
N ASP A 305 9.42 3.08 21.67
CA ASP A 305 10.61 3.21 22.51
C ASP A 305 10.89 4.70 22.82
N LYS A 306 10.99 5.02 24.10
CA LYS A 306 11.17 6.41 24.56
C LYS A 306 12.53 6.99 24.19
N GLY A 307 13.60 6.18 24.27
CA GLY A 307 14.95 6.64 23.95
C GLY A 307 15.12 6.90 22.46
N PHE A 308 14.46 6.10 21.62
CA PHE A 308 14.36 6.31 20.18
C PHE A 308 13.60 7.60 19.88
N MET A 309 12.43 7.80 20.48
CA MET A 309 11.63 9.02 20.27
C MET A 309 12.37 10.28 20.73
N GLU A 310 13.11 10.21 21.84
CA GLU A 310 13.98 11.31 22.28
C GLU A 310 15.09 11.63 21.27
N ALA A 311 15.68 10.61 20.63
CA ALA A 311 16.73 10.80 19.64
C ALA A 311 16.23 11.46 18.33
N LEU A 312 14.96 11.27 17.98
CA LEU A 312 14.33 11.74 16.74
C LEU A 312 13.36 12.91 16.96
N ALA A 313 13.34 13.49 18.17
CA ALA A 313 12.35 14.49 18.58
C ALA A 313 12.36 15.78 17.73
N ASP A 314 13.54 16.19 17.25
CA ASP A 314 13.66 17.39 16.41
C ASP A 314 13.01 17.18 15.04
N ALA A 315 13.19 15.99 14.43
CA ALA A 315 12.55 15.62 13.18
C ALA A 315 11.03 15.50 13.33
N ASP A 316 10.56 14.84 14.40
CA ASP A 316 9.13 14.74 14.72
C ASP A 316 8.49 16.12 14.92
N THR A 317 9.18 17.02 15.63
CA THR A 317 8.70 18.41 15.82
C THR A 317 8.65 19.15 14.50
N CYS A 318 9.70 19.06 13.68
CA CYS A 318 9.76 19.73 12.37
C CYS A 318 8.63 19.27 11.44
N ALA A 319 8.38 17.95 11.35
CA ALA A 319 7.32 17.41 10.51
C ALA A 319 5.92 17.81 11.00
N LYS A 320 5.69 17.90 12.32
CA LYS A 320 4.44 18.44 12.90
C LYS A 320 4.27 19.93 12.63
N GLU A 321 5.34 20.70 12.66
CA GLU A 321 5.31 22.13 12.30
C GLU A 321 5.00 22.31 10.82
N ASP A 322 5.63 21.55 9.93
CA ASP A 322 5.33 21.55 8.49
C ASP A 322 3.86 21.20 8.21
N ALA A 323 3.34 20.15 8.86
CA ALA A 323 1.93 19.76 8.75
C ALA A 323 0.97 20.91 9.11
N ASN A 324 1.35 21.77 10.04
CA ASN A 324 0.56 22.93 10.47
C ASN A 324 0.83 24.21 9.65
N THR A 325 1.70 24.16 8.63
CA THR A 325 1.98 25.31 7.76
C THR A 325 0.73 25.73 7.01
N VAL A 326 0.39 27.02 7.08
CA VAL A 326 -0.70 27.61 6.29
C VAL A 326 -0.26 27.75 4.84
N ILE A 327 -0.94 27.03 3.94
CA ILE A 327 -0.67 26.97 2.50
C ILE A 327 -1.65 27.82 1.67
N GLY A 328 -2.73 28.30 2.29
CA GLY A 328 -3.68 29.19 1.64
C GLY A 328 -4.83 29.59 2.54
N THR A 329 -5.83 30.24 1.96
CA THR A 329 -7.07 30.62 2.63
C THR A 329 -8.26 30.25 1.76
N LEU A 330 -9.25 29.56 2.34
CA LEU A 330 -10.54 29.27 1.72
C LEU A 330 -11.53 30.42 1.96
N THR A 331 -12.18 30.84 0.88
CA THR A 331 -13.27 31.83 0.86
C THR A 331 -14.46 31.32 0.04
N GLY A 332 -15.63 31.96 0.18
CA GLY A 332 -16.81 31.63 -0.63
C GLY A 332 -17.78 30.62 0.01
N GLY A 333 -17.40 29.99 1.13
CA GLY A 333 -18.24 29.03 1.86
C GLY A 333 -17.53 27.71 2.13
N PRO A 334 -18.19 26.77 2.83
CA PRO A 334 -17.68 25.42 2.99
C PRO A 334 -17.59 24.68 1.65
N LEU A 335 -16.64 23.75 1.52
CA LEU A 335 -16.50 22.94 0.31
C LEU A 335 -17.61 21.89 0.17
N ALA A 336 -18.06 21.31 1.28
CA ALA A 336 -19.20 20.39 1.29
C ALA A 336 -20.47 21.07 1.82
N PRO A 337 -21.64 20.81 1.22
CA PRO A 337 -22.91 21.27 1.77
C PRO A 337 -23.24 20.61 3.12
N GLU A 338 -24.03 21.29 3.94
CA GLU A 338 -24.61 20.68 5.14
C GLU A 338 -25.51 19.50 4.75
N SER A 339 -25.49 18.45 5.56
CA SER A 339 -26.39 17.30 5.36
C SER A 339 -27.79 17.66 5.79
N GLU A 340 -28.77 17.46 4.91
CA GLU A 340 -30.19 17.59 5.27
C GLU A 340 -30.58 16.54 6.32
N ILE A 341 -30.11 15.30 6.13
CA ILE A 341 -30.34 14.17 7.03
C ILE A 341 -29.01 13.76 7.67
N ASN A 342 -28.97 13.77 9.01
CA ASN A 342 -27.81 13.32 9.77
C ASN A 342 -27.45 11.87 9.41
N GLY A 343 -26.25 11.69 8.85
CA GLY A 343 -25.76 10.37 8.41
C GLY A 343 -25.92 10.09 6.92
N ILE A 344 -26.43 11.04 6.12
CA ILE A 344 -26.43 11.00 4.66
C ILE A 344 -25.65 12.20 4.13
N ALA A 345 -24.48 11.96 3.52
CA ALA A 345 -23.65 13.05 3.00
C ALA A 345 -24.32 13.72 1.79
N GLN A 346 -24.60 15.02 1.91
CA GLN A 346 -25.25 15.79 0.84
C GLN A 346 -24.39 15.86 -0.43
N ALA A 347 -23.06 15.83 -0.30
CA ALA A 347 -22.14 15.78 -1.45
C ALA A 347 -22.27 14.48 -2.29
N LYS A 348 -22.96 13.45 -1.77
CA LYS A 348 -23.33 12.26 -2.54
C LYS A 348 -24.68 12.40 -3.23
N LEU A 349 -25.49 13.41 -2.95
CA LEU A 349 -26.83 13.57 -3.51
C LEU A 349 -26.92 14.70 -4.54
N GLN A 350 -25.96 15.62 -4.49
CA GLN A 350 -25.87 16.78 -5.37
C GLN A 350 -24.41 17.22 -5.55
N GLU A 351 -24.19 18.08 -6.54
CA GLU A 351 -22.89 18.72 -6.78
C GLU A 351 -22.38 19.45 -5.52
N SER A 352 -21.06 19.41 -5.32
CA SER A 352 -20.41 20.08 -4.19
C SER A 352 -19.07 20.65 -4.62
N ALA A 353 -18.71 21.80 -4.02
CA ALA A 353 -17.44 22.47 -4.26
C ALA A 353 -16.23 21.59 -3.88
N LEU A 354 -16.40 20.64 -2.96
CA LEU A 354 -15.41 19.65 -2.57
C LEU A 354 -15.06 18.71 -3.72
N ILE A 355 -16.06 18.06 -4.31
CA ILE A 355 -15.87 17.11 -5.41
C ILE A 355 -15.38 17.84 -6.66
N ASP A 356 -15.95 19.02 -6.94
CA ASP A 356 -15.53 19.84 -8.07
C ASP A 356 -14.07 20.29 -7.93
N LEU A 357 -13.62 20.65 -6.73
CA LEU A 357 -12.21 21.02 -6.50
C LEU A 357 -11.28 19.85 -6.85
N ILE A 358 -11.59 18.64 -6.35
CA ILE A 358 -10.73 17.48 -6.59
C ILE A 358 -10.70 17.17 -8.09
N ASN A 359 -11.85 17.14 -8.75
CA ASN A 359 -11.92 16.89 -10.18
C ASN A 359 -11.26 18.02 -11.00
N GLU A 360 -11.40 19.30 -10.62
CA GLU A 360 -10.73 20.44 -11.27
C GLU A 360 -9.21 20.28 -11.19
N VAL A 361 -8.68 19.89 -10.03
CA VAL A 361 -7.25 19.61 -9.82
C VAL A 361 -6.79 18.44 -10.69
N GLN A 362 -7.51 17.31 -10.65
CA GLN A 362 -7.18 16.14 -11.46
C GLN A 362 -7.16 16.46 -12.96
N MET A 363 -8.17 17.19 -13.45
CA MET A 363 -8.23 17.64 -14.86
C MET A 363 -7.14 18.66 -15.19
N TYR A 364 -6.78 19.56 -14.27
CA TYR A 364 -5.74 20.57 -14.49
C TYR A 364 -4.38 19.93 -14.76
N TYR A 365 -3.95 18.99 -13.94
CA TYR A 365 -2.62 18.36 -14.09
C TYR A 365 -2.58 17.33 -15.22
N THR A 366 -3.68 16.62 -15.48
CA THR A 366 -3.73 15.61 -16.56
C THR A 366 -4.05 16.21 -17.93
N GLY A 367 -4.75 17.35 -17.97
CA GLY A 367 -5.42 17.84 -19.18
C GLY A 367 -6.44 16.84 -19.73
N ALA A 368 -7.07 16.03 -18.87
CA ALA A 368 -8.09 15.05 -19.27
C ALA A 368 -9.43 15.72 -19.64
N ASP A 369 -10.22 15.05 -20.47
CA ASP A 369 -11.58 15.49 -20.84
C ASP A 369 -12.57 15.31 -19.69
N VAL A 370 -12.40 14.22 -18.92
CA VAL A 370 -13.28 13.80 -17.83
C VAL A 370 -12.42 13.49 -16.61
N SER A 371 -12.96 13.72 -15.42
CA SER A 371 -12.35 13.27 -14.16
C SER A 371 -13.40 12.57 -13.31
N ALA A 372 -12.97 11.55 -12.57
CA ALA A 372 -13.82 10.82 -11.64
C ALA A 372 -13.14 10.67 -10.28
N VAL A 373 -13.90 10.85 -9.21
CA VAL A 373 -13.41 10.70 -7.83
C VAL A 373 -14.52 10.32 -6.87
N ALA A 374 -14.19 9.50 -5.87
CA ALA A 374 -15.10 9.17 -4.77
C ALA A 374 -15.06 10.19 -3.64
N LEU A 375 -16.17 10.31 -2.91
CA LEU A 375 -16.19 10.95 -1.60
C LEU A 375 -15.71 9.95 -0.54
N PHE A 376 -14.51 10.14 -0.03
CA PHE A 376 -13.89 9.18 0.90
C PHE A 376 -14.35 9.29 2.35
N ASN A 377 -14.85 10.45 2.76
CA ASN A 377 -15.36 10.65 4.11
C ASN A 377 -16.59 11.55 4.08
N ASP A 378 -17.72 10.96 4.46
CA ASP A 378 -19.06 11.56 4.44
C ASP A 378 -19.21 12.75 5.39
N ALA A 379 -18.37 12.83 6.43
CA ALA A 379 -18.43 13.89 7.43
C ALA A 379 -17.47 15.05 7.15
N THR A 380 -16.59 14.90 6.17
CA THR A 380 -15.46 15.81 6.02
C THR A 380 -15.82 17.04 5.21
N ASN A 381 -15.43 18.19 5.73
CA ASN A 381 -15.71 19.48 5.12
C ASN A 381 -14.64 20.49 5.52
N MET A 382 -14.12 21.23 4.54
CA MET A 382 -13.24 22.37 4.80
C MET A 382 -14.09 23.65 4.90
N GLN A 383 -13.93 24.37 6.00
CA GLN A 383 -14.63 25.62 6.27
C GLN A 383 -13.79 26.84 5.81
N ASN A 384 -14.44 27.99 5.63
CA ASN A 384 -13.74 29.25 5.36
C ASN A 384 -12.65 29.52 6.42
N GLY A 385 -11.51 30.01 5.97
CA GLY A 385 -10.37 30.33 6.84
C GLY A 385 -9.06 29.82 6.28
N ASP A 386 -8.05 29.79 7.15
CA ASP A 386 -6.72 29.29 6.79
C ASP A 386 -6.78 27.80 6.44
N ILE A 387 -6.06 27.43 5.39
CA ILE A 387 -5.85 26.05 4.95
C ILE A 387 -4.44 25.68 5.36
N ARG A 388 -4.30 24.74 6.30
CA ARG A 388 -3.00 24.15 6.64
C ARG A 388 -2.72 22.95 5.74
N LYS A 389 -1.45 22.56 5.63
CA LYS A 389 -1.04 21.38 4.84
C LYS A 389 -1.79 20.11 5.27
N CYS A 390 -1.93 19.88 6.58
CA CYS A 390 -2.70 18.73 7.10
C CYS A 390 -4.22 18.82 6.84
N ASP A 391 -4.77 20.02 6.66
CA ASP A 391 -6.19 20.20 6.34
C ASP A 391 -6.52 19.68 4.93
N LEU A 392 -5.51 19.42 4.06
CA LEU A 392 -5.71 18.75 2.77
C LEU A 392 -6.26 17.33 2.92
N SER A 393 -6.00 16.68 4.06
CA SER A 393 -6.62 15.39 4.38
C SER A 393 -8.14 15.48 4.53
N LEU A 394 -8.67 16.68 4.80
CA LEU A 394 -10.10 16.94 4.80
C LEU A 394 -10.68 16.94 3.36
N ILE A 395 -9.83 17.15 2.36
CA ILE A 395 -10.25 17.08 0.95
C ILE A 395 -10.02 15.68 0.40
N TYR A 396 -8.81 15.14 0.62
CA TYR A 396 -8.39 13.86 0.08
C TYR A 396 -7.49 13.14 1.08
N LYS A 397 -7.99 12.05 1.68
CA LYS A 397 -7.29 11.36 2.78
C LYS A 397 -6.16 10.45 2.29
N TYR A 398 -6.34 9.78 1.16
CA TYR A 398 -5.45 8.72 0.70
C TYR A 398 -4.24 9.25 -0.07
N ALA A 399 -3.11 8.57 0.05
CA ALA A 399 -1.89 8.84 -0.73
C ALA A 399 -1.98 8.24 -2.14
N ASN A 400 -3.14 8.35 -2.79
CA ASN A 400 -3.32 7.83 -4.14
C ASN A 400 -2.58 8.72 -5.16
N THR A 401 -1.98 8.13 -6.18
CA THR A 401 -1.40 8.85 -7.31
C THR A 401 -2.44 9.05 -8.43
N LEU A 402 -2.13 9.93 -9.39
CA LEU A 402 -3.06 10.35 -10.44
C LEU A 402 -2.72 9.70 -11.78
N TYR A 403 -3.68 9.02 -12.40
CA TYR A 403 -3.52 8.36 -13.70
C TYR A 403 -4.37 9.07 -14.77
N LYS A 404 -3.86 9.07 -16.01
CA LYS A 404 -4.61 9.47 -17.19
C LYS A 404 -4.89 8.24 -18.06
N MET A 405 -6.16 7.99 -18.35
CA MET A 405 -6.61 6.85 -19.15
C MET A 405 -7.29 7.30 -20.44
N GLU A 406 -7.35 6.42 -21.43
CA GLU A 406 -8.15 6.53 -22.64
C GLU A 406 -9.34 5.58 -22.54
N MET A 407 -10.54 6.11 -22.78
CA MET A 407 -11.79 5.36 -22.80
C MET A 407 -12.62 5.74 -24.02
N THR A 408 -13.33 4.77 -24.58
CA THR A 408 -14.45 5.04 -25.49
C THR A 408 -15.64 5.61 -24.72
N GLY A 409 -16.56 6.30 -25.40
CA GLY A 409 -17.81 6.79 -24.78
C GLY A 409 -18.64 5.65 -24.19
N ALA A 410 -18.62 4.47 -24.81
CA ALA A 410 -19.24 3.26 -24.26
C ALA A 410 -18.58 2.79 -22.96
N GLN A 411 -17.23 2.76 -22.90
CA GLN A 411 -16.49 2.43 -21.69
C GLN A 411 -16.74 3.44 -20.57
N LEU A 412 -16.73 4.74 -20.87
CA LEU A 412 -17.07 5.79 -19.92
C LEU A 412 -18.48 5.60 -19.36
N LYS A 413 -19.48 5.42 -20.23
CA LYS A 413 -20.87 5.20 -19.77
C LYS A 413 -20.97 3.94 -18.90
N LYS A 414 -20.30 2.85 -19.28
CA LYS A 414 -20.27 1.60 -18.50
C LYS A 414 -19.69 1.80 -17.09
N TYR A 415 -18.61 2.56 -16.98
CA TYR A 415 -18.01 2.95 -15.71
C TYR A 415 -18.96 3.83 -14.88
N MET A 416 -19.61 4.82 -15.49
CA MET A 416 -20.60 5.66 -14.81
C MET A 416 -21.81 4.86 -14.32
N GLU A 417 -22.30 3.89 -15.09
CA GLU A 417 -23.39 2.99 -14.69
C GLU A 417 -23.01 2.08 -13.51
N TRP A 418 -21.77 1.57 -13.51
CA TRP A 418 -21.24 0.84 -12.35
C TRP A 418 -21.16 1.74 -11.12
N SER A 419 -20.64 2.95 -11.23
CA SER A 419 -20.58 3.89 -10.10
C SER A 419 -21.99 4.21 -9.59
N ALA A 420 -22.93 4.50 -10.48
CA ALA A 420 -24.32 4.79 -10.15
C ALA A 420 -25.07 3.60 -9.53
N SER A 421 -24.55 2.37 -9.61
CA SER A 421 -25.13 1.20 -8.91
C SER A 421 -25.07 1.31 -7.39
N TYR A 422 -24.29 2.26 -6.86
CA TYR A 422 -24.24 2.62 -5.44
C TYR A 422 -25.60 3.01 -4.85
N TYR A 423 -26.50 3.62 -5.63
CA TYR A 423 -27.86 3.92 -5.17
C TYR A 423 -28.75 2.68 -5.21
N ASN A 424 -29.67 2.55 -4.27
CA ASN A 424 -30.78 1.60 -4.44
C ASN A 424 -31.80 2.15 -5.43
N THR A 425 -32.53 1.25 -6.10
CA THR A 425 -33.66 1.65 -6.96
C THR A 425 -34.76 2.27 -6.09
N PHE A 426 -35.09 3.53 -6.37
CA PHE A 426 -36.12 4.29 -5.68
C PHE A 426 -37.51 3.70 -5.94
N LYS A 427 -38.35 3.63 -4.92
CA LYS A 427 -39.71 3.06 -4.98
C LYS A 427 -40.76 4.05 -4.47
N ASP A 428 -41.99 3.89 -4.94
CA ASP A 428 -43.13 4.64 -4.41
C ASP A 428 -43.26 4.41 -2.90
N GLY A 429 -43.32 5.51 -2.13
CA GLY A 429 -43.38 5.49 -0.66
C GLY A 429 -42.01 5.58 0.04
N ASP A 430 -40.91 5.60 -0.72
CA ASP A 430 -39.59 5.96 -0.21
C ASP A 430 -39.55 7.45 0.14
N LEU A 431 -38.89 7.79 1.24
CA LEU A 431 -38.73 9.15 1.77
C LEU A 431 -37.27 9.57 1.87
N THR A 432 -36.31 8.67 1.62
CA THR A 432 -34.87 9.00 1.55
C THR A 432 -34.19 8.31 0.37
N ILE A 433 -33.12 8.90 -0.15
CA ILE A 433 -32.26 8.24 -1.15
C ILE A 433 -31.31 7.29 -0.43
N SER A 434 -31.42 6.00 -0.71
CA SER A 434 -30.68 4.94 -0.02
C SER A 434 -29.57 4.33 -0.86
N PHE A 435 -28.64 3.67 -0.18
CA PHE A 435 -27.39 3.17 -0.77
C PHE A 435 -27.29 1.65 -0.66
N ASN A 436 -26.65 1.01 -1.63
CA ASN A 436 -26.43 -0.42 -1.64
C ASN A 436 -25.40 -0.81 -0.58
N GLU A 437 -25.78 -1.68 0.36
CA GLU A 437 -24.90 -2.10 1.47
C GLU A 437 -23.68 -2.91 1.01
N GLU A 438 -23.77 -3.56 -0.14
CA GLU A 438 -22.69 -4.38 -0.70
C GLU A 438 -21.60 -3.53 -1.38
N ILE A 439 -21.87 -2.25 -1.66
CA ILE A 439 -20.95 -1.36 -2.36
C ILE A 439 -20.35 -0.38 -1.36
N PRO A 440 -19.03 -0.46 -1.08
CA PRO A 440 -18.36 0.51 -0.22
C PRO A 440 -18.47 1.93 -0.80
N GLY A 441 -18.63 2.94 0.06
CA GLY A 441 -18.79 4.33 -0.39
C GLY A 441 -17.62 4.87 -1.23
N PHE A 442 -16.40 4.36 -1.02
CA PHE A 442 -15.24 4.71 -1.83
C PHE A 442 -15.28 4.13 -3.26
N ASN A 443 -16.27 3.30 -3.60
CA ASN A 443 -16.56 2.81 -4.95
C ASN A 443 -17.64 3.62 -5.68
N TYR A 444 -18.16 4.68 -5.07
CA TYR A 444 -19.03 5.64 -5.73
C TYR A 444 -18.21 6.85 -6.20
N ASP A 445 -17.91 6.90 -7.50
CA ASP A 445 -17.23 8.03 -8.13
C ASP A 445 -18.23 9.02 -8.75
N ILE A 446 -17.91 10.31 -8.59
CA ILE A 446 -18.65 11.44 -9.14
C ILE A 446 -17.78 12.10 -10.22
N PHE A 447 -18.42 12.41 -11.36
CA PHE A 447 -17.74 12.80 -12.59
C PHE A 447 -17.85 14.31 -12.86
N SER A 448 -16.77 14.90 -13.36
CA SER A 448 -16.73 16.25 -13.95
C SER A 448 -16.13 16.21 -15.36
N GLY A 449 -16.36 17.27 -16.15
CA GLY A 449 -15.99 17.31 -17.58
C GLY A 449 -17.09 16.79 -18.52
N VAL A 450 -18.19 16.28 -17.96
CA VAL A 450 -19.40 15.86 -18.67
C VAL A 450 -20.65 16.30 -17.90
N ASN A 451 -21.76 16.45 -18.62
CA ASN A 451 -23.08 16.60 -18.03
C ASN A 451 -23.83 15.27 -18.08
N TYR A 452 -24.60 14.94 -17.05
CA TYR A 452 -25.37 13.69 -16.97
C TYR A 452 -26.48 13.74 -15.91
N GLU A 453 -27.45 12.84 -16.02
CA GLU A 453 -28.47 12.61 -15.01
C GLU A 453 -28.40 11.15 -14.55
N ILE A 454 -28.65 10.92 -13.25
CA ILE A 454 -28.78 9.56 -12.70
C ILE A 454 -30.25 9.34 -12.37
N ASP A 455 -30.95 8.51 -13.15
CA ASP A 455 -32.35 8.14 -12.89
C ASP A 455 -32.39 6.94 -11.93
N ILE A 456 -32.56 7.22 -10.63
CA ILE A 456 -32.57 6.17 -9.60
C ILE A 456 -33.88 5.36 -9.57
N SER A 457 -34.88 5.67 -10.41
CA SER A 457 -36.04 4.79 -10.62
C SER A 457 -35.71 3.59 -11.52
N LYS A 458 -34.56 3.63 -12.21
CA LYS A 458 -34.10 2.55 -13.11
C LYS A 458 -33.25 1.53 -12.35
N GLU A 459 -33.25 0.31 -12.88
CA GLU A 459 -32.36 -0.73 -12.40
C GLU A 459 -30.88 -0.38 -12.69
N PRO A 460 -29.94 -0.85 -11.86
CA PRO A 460 -28.51 -0.67 -12.12
C PRO A 460 -28.12 -1.10 -13.54
N GLY A 461 -27.32 -0.27 -14.22
CA GLY A 461 -26.94 -0.48 -15.62
C GLY A 461 -27.74 0.32 -16.65
N GLU A 462 -28.85 0.95 -16.26
CA GLU A 462 -29.69 1.78 -17.12
C GLU A 462 -30.00 3.19 -16.55
N ARG A 463 -29.17 3.67 -15.61
CA ARG A 463 -29.42 4.89 -14.82
C ARG A 463 -28.85 6.15 -15.44
N ILE A 464 -27.77 6.07 -16.20
CA ILE A 464 -27.10 7.24 -16.78
C ILE A 464 -27.85 7.72 -18.01
N GLN A 465 -28.44 8.91 -17.88
CA GLN A 465 -29.20 9.59 -18.92
C GLN A 465 -28.51 10.90 -19.30
N ASN A 466 -28.83 11.40 -20.51
CA ASN A 466 -28.41 12.73 -20.97
C ASN A 466 -26.88 12.99 -20.85
N LEU A 467 -26.06 11.98 -21.17
CA LEU A 467 -24.60 12.08 -21.13
C LEU A 467 -24.09 12.96 -22.28
N THR A 468 -23.61 14.16 -21.94
CA THR A 468 -23.08 15.12 -22.92
C THR A 468 -21.76 15.73 -22.47
N ARG A 469 -21.03 16.32 -23.41
CA ARG A 469 -19.96 17.28 -23.13
C ARG A 469 -20.53 18.56 -22.47
N PRO A 470 -19.69 19.42 -21.88
CA PRO A 470 -20.15 20.66 -21.22
C PRO A 470 -20.88 21.63 -22.16
N ASP A 471 -20.58 21.57 -23.47
CA ASP A 471 -21.25 22.38 -24.50
C ASP A 471 -22.61 21.82 -24.96
N GLY A 472 -23.03 20.69 -24.39
CA GLY A 472 -24.29 20.00 -24.71
C GLY A 472 -24.18 18.99 -25.86
N THR A 473 -23.00 18.77 -26.44
CA THR A 473 -22.80 17.76 -27.47
C THR A 473 -22.90 16.35 -26.86
N GLU A 474 -23.76 15.49 -27.40
CA GLU A 474 -23.90 14.09 -26.97
C GLU A 474 -22.56 13.34 -27.12
N ILE A 475 -22.24 12.49 -26.13
CA ILE A 475 -21.08 11.60 -26.18
C ILE A 475 -21.48 10.32 -26.89
N ALA A 476 -20.91 10.07 -28.08
CA ALA A 476 -21.19 8.86 -28.84
C ALA A 476 -20.38 7.67 -28.29
N GLU A 477 -20.87 6.45 -28.50
CA GLU A 477 -20.22 5.22 -28.00
C GLU A 477 -18.75 5.08 -28.42
N ASN A 478 -18.39 5.54 -29.62
CA ASN A 478 -17.04 5.44 -30.18
C ASN A 478 -16.20 6.71 -30.01
N ASP A 479 -16.72 7.74 -29.32
CA ASP A 479 -15.90 8.91 -28.99
C ASP A 479 -14.75 8.47 -28.09
N ILE A 480 -13.54 8.96 -28.36
CA ILE A 480 -12.37 8.72 -27.52
C ILE A 480 -12.23 9.89 -26.56
N LEU A 481 -12.16 9.58 -25.27
CA LEU A 481 -12.03 10.54 -24.18
C LEU A 481 -10.83 10.17 -23.32
N SER A 482 -10.14 11.19 -22.85
CA SER A 482 -9.17 11.03 -21.77
C SER A 482 -9.84 11.21 -20.42
N VAL A 483 -9.59 10.29 -19.49
CA VAL A 483 -10.23 10.23 -18.17
C VAL A 483 -9.16 10.22 -17.08
N ALA A 484 -9.24 11.18 -16.16
CA ALA A 484 -8.41 11.25 -14.97
C ALA A 484 -9.04 10.45 -13.82
N VAL A 485 -8.29 9.52 -13.25
CA VAL A 485 -8.69 8.71 -12.10
C VAL A 485 -7.49 8.49 -11.19
N ASN A 486 -7.74 8.15 -9.93
CA ASN A 486 -6.66 7.74 -9.05
C ASN A 486 -6.14 6.32 -9.39
N ASN A 487 -4.91 6.00 -8.99
CA ASN A 487 -4.26 4.72 -9.24
C ASN A 487 -5.05 3.52 -8.69
N TYR A 488 -5.66 3.66 -7.50
CA TYR A 488 -6.51 2.61 -6.92
C TYR A 488 -7.66 2.24 -7.85
N ARG A 489 -8.39 3.22 -8.39
CA ARG A 489 -9.52 2.98 -9.31
C ARG A 489 -9.05 2.38 -10.62
N ALA A 490 -7.94 2.89 -11.16
CA ALA A 490 -7.33 2.34 -12.36
C ALA A 490 -7.04 0.84 -12.18
N ALA A 491 -6.25 0.49 -11.16
CA ALA A 491 -5.78 -0.86 -10.90
C ALA A 491 -6.89 -1.83 -10.48
N SER A 492 -7.83 -1.39 -9.63
CA SER A 492 -8.84 -2.28 -9.03
C SER A 492 -10.06 -2.54 -9.90
N GLN A 493 -10.42 -1.62 -10.81
CA GLN A 493 -11.69 -1.70 -11.54
C GLN A 493 -11.58 -1.44 -13.05
N LEU A 494 -10.60 -0.65 -13.50
CA LEU A 494 -10.56 -0.17 -14.89
C LEU A 494 -9.53 -0.90 -15.75
N THR A 495 -8.49 -1.49 -15.17
CA THR A 495 -7.47 -2.27 -15.89
C THR A 495 -7.46 -3.74 -15.50
N THR A 496 -8.55 -4.22 -14.91
CA THR A 496 -8.72 -5.61 -14.52
C THR A 496 -10.12 -6.11 -14.89
N TYR A 497 -10.26 -7.42 -15.05
CA TYR A 497 -11.57 -8.04 -15.23
C TYR A 497 -12.22 -8.26 -13.87
N GLY A 498 -13.47 -7.82 -13.73
CA GLY A 498 -14.21 -7.81 -12.48
C GLY A 498 -15.62 -7.28 -12.66
N GLU A 499 -15.98 -6.27 -11.86
CA GLU A 499 -17.34 -5.74 -11.81
C GLU A 499 -17.72 -4.99 -13.08
N ILE A 500 -16.86 -4.08 -13.54
CA ILE A 500 -17.07 -3.25 -14.74
C ILE A 500 -16.82 -4.08 -16.01
N TYR A 501 -15.65 -4.70 -16.14
CA TYR A 501 -15.24 -5.41 -17.36
C TYR A 501 -15.19 -6.92 -17.14
N LYS A 502 -15.72 -7.70 -18.09
CA LYS A 502 -15.72 -9.16 -18.09
C LYS A 502 -14.61 -9.69 -18.99
N GLU A 503 -14.17 -10.91 -18.72
CA GLU A 503 -13.10 -11.56 -19.48
C GLU A 503 -13.39 -11.55 -20.99
N GLY A 504 -12.42 -11.06 -21.77
CA GLY A 504 -12.53 -10.92 -23.23
C GLY A 504 -13.09 -9.57 -23.69
N GLU A 505 -13.49 -8.67 -22.79
CA GLU A 505 -13.78 -7.27 -23.15
C GLU A 505 -12.49 -6.44 -23.28
N GLU A 506 -12.53 -5.41 -24.12
CA GLU A 506 -11.42 -4.46 -24.23
C GLU A 506 -11.40 -3.52 -23.02
N LEU A 507 -10.29 -3.53 -22.30
CA LEU A 507 -10.06 -2.67 -21.14
C LEU A 507 -9.66 -1.24 -21.56
N PRO A 508 -10.04 -0.21 -20.79
CA PRO A 508 -9.43 1.10 -20.86
C PRO A 508 -7.91 1.07 -20.90
N LYS A 509 -7.33 1.97 -21.68
CA LYS A 509 -5.87 2.05 -21.86
C LYS A 509 -5.28 3.10 -20.94
N ILE A 510 -4.21 2.78 -20.22
CA ILE A 510 -3.42 3.78 -19.50
C ILE A 510 -2.62 4.62 -20.52
N LEU A 511 -2.77 5.94 -20.46
CA LEU A 511 -1.98 6.89 -21.23
C LEU A 511 -0.77 7.39 -20.43
N GLU A 512 -0.97 7.63 -19.14
CA GLU A 512 0.05 8.16 -18.23
C GLU A 512 -0.23 7.65 -16.81
N ILE A 513 0.81 7.19 -16.12
CA ILE A 513 0.78 6.84 -14.69
C ILE A 513 1.48 7.94 -13.91
N ASP A 514 1.11 8.11 -12.64
CA ASP A 514 1.76 9.04 -11.70
C ASP A 514 1.97 10.45 -12.29
N VAL A 515 0.90 11.00 -12.88
CA VAL A 515 0.89 12.33 -13.47
C VAL A 515 1.34 13.35 -12.41
N ARG A 516 2.45 14.04 -12.68
CA ARG A 516 3.14 14.93 -11.72
C ARG A 516 3.58 14.25 -10.43
N GLY A 517 4.06 13.00 -10.53
CA GLY A 517 4.67 12.26 -9.42
C GLY A 517 5.85 12.98 -8.77
N ASP A 518 6.47 13.94 -9.46
CA ASP A 518 7.47 14.86 -8.90
C ASP A 518 6.93 15.75 -7.76
N ILE A 519 5.62 16.05 -7.76
CA ILE A 519 4.94 16.72 -6.63
C ILE A 519 4.48 15.69 -5.60
N GLY A 520 3.92 14.57 -6.05
CA GLY A 520 3.38 13.52 -5.19
C GLY A 520 1.97 13.07 -5.60
N GLY A 521 1.19 12.58 -4.64
CA GLY A 521 -0.16 12.06 -4.86
C GLY A 521 -1.20 13.15 -5.06
N VAL A 522 -2.46 12.74 -5.26
CA VAL A 522 -3.59 13.66 -5.51
C VAL A 522 -3.74 14.71 -4.39
N ARG A 523 -3.46 14.34 -3.14
CA ARG A 523 -3.49 15.28 -2.01
C ARG A 523 -2.44 16.38 -2.15
N GLU A 524 -1.20 16.01 -2.48
CA GLU A 524 -0.10 16.95 -2.68
C GLU A 524 -0.35 17.82 -3.93
N LEU A 525 -0.95 17.27 -4.99
CA LEU A 525 -1.41 18.04 -6.15
C LEU A 525 -2.47 19.08 -5.78
N ILE A 526 -3.41 18.78 -4.88
CA ILE A 526 -4.37 19.78 -4.37
C ILE A 526 -3.63 20.91 -3.63
N GLY A 527 -2.63 20.56 -2.81
CA GLY A 527 -1.79 21.54 -2.12
C GLY A 527 -1.02 22.45 -3.08
N ASP A 528 -0.33 21.86 -4.07
CA ASP A 528 0.37 22.59 -5.14
C ASP A 528 -0.59 23.49 -5.91
N TYR A 529 -1.78 23.00 -6.23
CA TYR A 529 -2.80 23.76 -6.94
C TYR A 529 -3.23 25.00 -6.15
N ILE A 530 -3.47 24.85 -4.85
CA ILE A 530 -3.82 25.98 -3.98
C ILE A 530 -2.69 27.00 -3.93
N MET A 531 -1.46 26.56 -3.67
CA MET A 531 -0.30 27.45 -3.49
C MET A 531 0.12 28.12 -4.80
N ASN A 532 0.33 27.33 -5.84
CA ASN A 532 1.05 27.74 -7.05
C ASN A 532 0.12 28.08 -8.22
N VAL A 533 -1.08 27.50 -8.27
CA VAL A 533 -2.06 27.81 -9.33
C VAL A 533 -3.06 28.88 -8.89
N LYS A 534 -3.58 28.78 -7.66
CA LYS A 534 -4.52 29.77 -7.08
C LYS A 534 -3.82 30.86 -6.26
N GLY A 535 -2.50 30.79 -6.07
CA GLY A 535 -1.73 31.82 -5.37
C GLY A 535 -2.06 31.93 -3.87
N GLY A 536 -2.43 30.82 -3.24
CA GLY A 536 -2.83 30.75 -1.82
C GLY A 536 -4.23 31.28 -1.52
N ALA A 537 -5.02 31.65 -2.53
CA ALA A 537 -6.39 32.14 -2.35
C ALA A 537 -7.38 31.20 -3.07
N LEU A 538 -7.96 30.26 -2.32
CA LEU A 538 -8.96 29.35 -2.83
C LEU A 538 -10.36 29.94 -2.63
N GLU A 539 -11.05 30.27 -3.72
CA GLU A 539 -12.50 30.48 -3.70
C GLU A 539 -13.16 29.13 -3.94
N ALA A 540 -14.16 28.76 -3.11
CA ALA A 540 -14.93 27.54 -3.29
C ALA A 540 -15.46 27.45 -4.73
N PRO A 541 -15.25 26.32 -5.44
CA PRO A 541 -15.70 26.17 -6.82
C PRO A 541 -17.18 26.52 -7.01
N LYS A 542 -17.46 27.14 -8.16
CA LYS A 542 -18.83 27.46 -8.56
C LYS A 542 -19.46 26.23 -9.20
N LEU A 543 -20.53 25.76 -8.57
CA LEU A 543 -21.34 24.65 -9.05
C LEU A 543 -21.85 24.94 -10.47
N THR A 544 -21.59 24.02 -11.38
CA THR A 544 -21.90 24.11 -12.81
C THR A 544 -23.25 23.51 -13.17
N GLY A 545 -23.82 22.70 -12.27
CA GLY A 545 -25.02 21.91 -12.52
C GLY A 545 -24.77 20.77 -13.51
N ASN A 546 -23.55 20.24 -13.56
CA ASN A 546 -23.21 19.20 -14.54
C ASN A 546 -23.93 17.88 -14.27
N TRP A 547 -24.29 17.59 -13.02
CA TRP A 547 -25.04 16.38 -12.70
C TRP A 547 -26.14 16.58 -11.67
N LYS A 548 -27.12 15.66 -11.69
CA LYS A 548 -28.18 15.59 -10.68
C LYS A 548 -28.80 14.19 -10.62
N LEU A 549 -29.39 13.88 -9.48
CA LEU A 549 -30.28 12.74 -9.32
C LEU A 549 -31.67 13.06 -9.89
N THR A 550 -32.31 12.06 -10.47
CA THR A 550 -33.68 12.11 -11.00
C THR A 550 -34.38 10.79 -10.70
N GLY A 551 -35.69 10.67 -10.98
CA GLY A 551 -36.41 9.41 -10.76
C GLY A 551 -36.84 9.16 -9.31
N TYR A 552 -36.79 10.18 -8.45
CA TYR A 552 -37.40 10.13 -7.13
C TYR A 552 -38.61 11.08 -7.06
N ASN A 553 -39.62 10.70 -6.28
CA ASN A 553 -40.84 11.47 -6.07
C ASN A 553 -41.49 11.05 -4.75
N TRP A 554 -41.03 11.62 -3.65
CA TRP A 554 -41.61 11.43 -2.31
C TRP A 554 -42.70 12.45 -2.01
N ASP A 555 -43.52 12.15 -1.00
CA ASP A 555 -44.39 13.17 -0.39
C ASP A 555 -43.53 14.12 0.46
N GLU A 556 -43.51 15.40 0.11
CA GLU A 556 -42.64 16.40 0.76
C GLU A 556 -42.96 16.59 2.26
N GLU A 557 -44.23 16.48 2.68
CA GLU A 557 -44.59 16.63 4.09
C GLU A 557 -44.09 15.43 4.91
N LEU A 558 -44.18 14.23 4.33
CA LEU A 558 -43.64 13.02 4.96
C LEU A 558 -42.11 12.98 4.94
N HIS A 559 -41.48 13.47 3.88
CA HIS A 559 -40.03 13.64 3.81
C HIS A 559 -39.53 14.59 4.89
N GLU A 560 -40.10 15.79 5.00
CA GLU A 560 -39.77 16.77 6.05
C GLU A 560 -39.96 16.17 7.46
N LYS A 561 -41.03 15.40 7.67
CA LYS A 561 -41.26 14.69 8.94
C LYS A 561 -40.16 13.64 9.20
N ALA A 562 -39.77 12.85 8.20
CA ALA A 562 -38.70 11.87 8.32
C ALA A 562 -37.36 12.55 8.66
N VAL A 563 -37.00 13.61 7.94
CA VAL A 563 -35.80 14.43 8.19
C VAL A 563 -35.78 14.92 9.63
N GLN A 564 -36.88 15.51 10.11
CA GLN A 564 -36.98 16.02 11.47
C GLN A 564 -36.77 14.89 12.51
N LEU A 565 -37.49 13.77 12.36
CA LEU A 565 -37.40 12.66 13.31
C LEU A 565 -36.01 12.03 13.35
N ILE A 566 -35.33 11.93 12.20
CA ILE A 566 -33.96 11.42 12.13
C ILE A 566 -32.99 12.38 12.81
N ASN A 567 -33.09 13.67 12.51
CA ASN A 567 -32.20 14.68 13.08
C ASN A 567 -32.41 14.86 14.59
N GLU A 568 -33.62 14.63 15.10
CA GLU A 568 -33.93 14.61 16.54
C GLU A 568 -33.55 13.27 17.23
N GLY A 569 -33.11 12.26 16.48
CA GLY A 569 -32.77 10.93 17.01
C GLY A 569 -33.97 10.09 17.44
N LYS A 570 -35.17 10.40 16.92
CA LYS A 570 -36.42 9.66 17.15
C LYS A 570 -36.67 8.56 16.12
N LEU A 571 -36.00 8.65 14.98
CA LEU A 571 -35.98 7.65 13.92
C LEU A 571 -34.53 7.38 13.53
N GLU A 572 -34.12 6.12 13.46
CA GLU A 572 -32.76 5.76 13.09
C GLU A 572 -32.68 5.41 11.60
N LEU A 573 -31.58 5.84 10.95
CA LEU A 573 -31.28 5.39 9.60
C LEU A 573 -30.95 3.90 9.63
N PRO A 574 -31.47 3.11 8.68
CA PRO A 574 -31.07 1.72 8.52
C PRO A 574 -29.58 1.62 8.22
N THR A 575 -28.85 0.75 8.91
CA THR A 575 -27.41 0.52 8.68
C THR A 575 -27.12 -0.93 8.29
N ASP A 576 -25.97 -1.16 7.67
CA ASP A 576 -25.43 -2.50 7.49
C ASP A 576 -25.03 -3.14 8.83
N GLU A 577 -24.68 -4.44 8.82
CA GLU A 577 -24.25 -5.16 10.03
C GLU A 577 -23.05 -4.52 10.73
N SER A 578 -22.16 -3.86 9.97
CA SER A 578 -20.98 -3.21 10.53
C SER A 578 -21.25 -1.80 11.08
N GLY A 579 -22.42 -1.23 10.79
CA GLY A 579 -22.80 0.15 11.14
C GLY A 579 -22.04 1.22 10.35
N ARG A 580 -21.20 0.83 9.38
CA ARG A 580 -20.36 1.75 8.58
C ARG A 580 -21.17 2.36 7.43
N ASN A 581 -22.01 1.57 6.79
CA ASN A 581 -22.88 2.03 5.71
C ASN A 581 -24.22 2.44 6.32
N LYS A 582 -24.56 3.72 6.20
CA LYS A 582 -25.83 4.28 6.68
C LYS A 582 -26.81 4.43 5.53
N ASN A 583 -28.09 4.41 5.87
CA ASN A 583 -29.22 4.45 4.95
C ASN A 583 -29.18 3.35 3.88
N VAL A 584 -28.94 2.10 4.29
CA VAL A 584 -28.83 0.94 3.38
C VAL A 584 -30.15 0.52 2.73
N ARG A 585 -31.27 1.04 3.26
CA ARG A 585 -32.59 1.05 2.62
C ARG A 585 -33.23 2.41 2.87
N SER A 586 -34.21 2.79 2.05
CA SER A 586 -34.94 4.02 2.27
C SER A 586 -35.74 3.96 3.58
N ILE A 587 -35.89 5.12 4.23
CA ILE A 587 -37.00 5.34 5.17
C ILE A 587 -38.27 5.45 4.34
N THR A 588 -39.31 4.75 4.76
CA THR A 588 -40.58 4.70 4.03
C THR A 588 -41.70 5.35 4.84
N GLU A 589 -42.84 5.63 4.20
CA GLU A 589 -44.05 6.10 4.91
C GLU A 589 -44.44 5.17 6.07
N ALA A 590 -44.23 3.86 5.92
CA ALA A 590 -44.52 2.87 6.95
C ALA A 590 -43.62 3.01 8.19
N ASP A 591 -42.38 3.48 8.03
CA ASP A 591 -41.47 3.72 9.15
C ASP A 591 -41.91 4.93 10.00
N LEU A 592 -42.77 5.80 9.47
CA LEU A 592 -43.34 6.94 10.20
C LEU A 592 -44.60 6.57 11.00
N GLU A 593 -45.19 5.39 10.78
CA GLU A 593 -46.40 4.95 11.46
C GLU A 593 -46.15 4.72 12.96
N GLY A 594 -46.87 5.45 13.81
CA GLY A 594 -46.81 5.27 15.27
C GLY A 594 -45.72 6.08 15.99
N ILE A 595 -44.98 6.93 15.27
CA ILE A 595 -44.04 7.90 15.85
C ILE A 595 -44.76 9.27 15.97
N GLU A 596 -45.04 9.69 17.21
CA GLU A 596 -45.66 10.99 17.56
C GLU A 596 -44.68 12.16 17.49
#